data_AF-A0A4P9VK78-F1
#
_entry.id   AF-A0A4P9VK78-F1
#
_cell.length_a   1.000
_cell.length_b   1.000
_cell.length_c   1.000
_cell.angle_alpha   90.00
_cell.angle_beta   90.00
_cell.angle_gamma   90.00
#
_symmetry.space_group_name_H-M   'P 1'
#
loop_
_entity.id
_entity.type
_entity.pdbx_description
1 polymer ?
#
loop_
_entity_poly.entity_id
_entity_poly.type
_entity_poly.pdbx_seq_one_letter_code
_entity_poly.pdbx_strand_id
1 'polypeptide(L)'
;MISFLLLCLTCSSFSKTLDIYDTDRDRYIPISVDFPSKNIDCSTSQKCNVAFISAGNKVPYQKYQFITQLLNSMSYMTVAIDHELPNDPPLSTIGDLFKTRIENWQRGATTLDFGSIWIPRG
;
A
#
# COMPACT_ATOMS: atom_id res chain seq x y z
N MET A 1 -7.13 -44.50 -13.22
CA MET A 1 -7.47 -43.27 -12.47
C MET A 1 -6.33 -42.28 -12.67
N ILE A 2 -6.52 -41.30 -13.54
CA ILE A 2 -5.49 -40.31 -13.89
C ILE A 2 -5.49 -39.25 -12.79
N SER A 3 -4.40 -39.18 -12.03
CA SER A 3 -4.22 -38.16 -10.99
C SER A 3 -3.71 -36.89 -11.65
N PHE A 4 -4.54 -35.85 -11.67
CA PHE A 4 -4.18 -34.52 -12.20
C PHE A 4 -3.34 -33.81 -11.13
N LEU A 5 -2.04 -33.68 -11.37
CA LEU A 5 -1.13 -32.92 -10.51
C LEU A 5 -1.34 -31.42 -10.82
N LEU A 6 -2.13 -30.72 -10.01
CA LEU A 6 -2.21 -29.26 -10.08
C LEU A 6 -0.88 -28.66 -9.61
N LEU A 7 -0.04 -28.27 -10.57
CA LEU A 7 1.13 -27.45 -10.31
C LEU A 7 0.65 -26.01 -10.08
N CYS A 8 0.46 -25.62 -8.83
CA CYS A 8 0.22 -24.22 -8.48
C CYS A 8 1.49 -23.42 -8.83
N LEU A 9 1.48 -22.70 -9.94
CA LEU A 9 2.47 -21.65 -10.20
C LEU A 9 2.25 -20.56 -9.15
N THR A 10 3.02 -20.59 -8.06
CA THR A 10 3.15 -19.45 -7.18
C THR A 10 3.98 -18.40 -7.91
N CYS A 11 3.34 -17.42 -8.53
CA CYS A 11 4.03 -16.20 -8.95
C CYS A 11 4.50 -15.48 -7.68
N SER A 12 5.78 -15.58 -7.37
CA SER A 12 6.41 -14.73 -6.38
C SER A 12 6.45 -13.30 -6.93
N SER A 13 5.54 -12.44 -6.48
CA SER A 13 5.60 -11.00 -6.73
C SER A 13 6.79 -10.42 -5.96
N PHE A 14 7.69 -9.72 -6.65
CA PHE A 14 8.83 -9.05 -6.03
C PHE A 14 8.41 -7.66 -5.58
N SER A 15 7.92 -7.56 -4.35
CA SER A 15 7.66 -6.28 -3.69
C SER A 15 8.93 -5.77 -3.01
N LYS A 16 9.30 -4.52 -3.27
CA LYS A 16 10.36 -3.82 -2.54
C LYS A 16 9.76 -3.04 -1.37
N THR A 17 10.12 -3.42 -0.16
CA THR A 17 9.74 -2.68 1.05
C THR A 17 10.77 -1.61 1.37
N LEU A 18 10.31 -0.42 1.75
CA LEU A 18 11.14 0.68 2.23
C LEU A 18 10.36 1.55 3.22
N ASP A 19 11.07 2.32 4.02
CA ASP A 19 10.47 3.28 4.95
C ASP A 19 10.71 4.70 4.43
N ILE A 20 9.64 5.50 4.34
CA ILE A 20 9.74 6.94 4.07
C ILE A 20 9.71 7.71 5.39
N TYR A 21 10.58 8.71 5.54
CA TYR A 21 10.67 9.50 6.76
C TYR A 21 9.85 10.79 6.62
N ASP A 22 8.82 10.93 7.46
CA ASP A 22 8.02 12.13 7.61
C ASP A 22 8.66 13.05 8.65
N THR A 23 9.31 14.11 8.16
CA THR A 23 10.04 15.09 8.98
C THR A 23 9.11 15.94 9.83
N ASP A 24 7.88 16.19 9.38
CA ASP A 24 6.94 17.07 10.07
C ASP A 24 6.32 16.37 11.27
N ARG A 25 6.18 15.05 11.20
CA ARG A 25 5.62 14.19 12.25
C ARG A 25 6.64 13.29 12.94
N ASP A 26 7.92 13.44 12.60
CA ASP A 26 9.08 12.68 13.10
C ASP A 26 8.81 11.16 13.17
N ARG A 27 8.46 10.55 12.04
CA ARG A 27 8.12 9.12 11.99
C ARG A 27 8.46 8.47 10.66
N TYR A 28 8.79 7.18 10.73
CA TYR A 28 8.96 6.34 9.56
C TYR A 28 7.62 5.70 9.17
N ILE A 29 7.30 5.73 7.88
CA ILE A 29 6.10 5.14 7.30
C ILE A 29 6.54 4.01 6.37
N PRO A 30 6.27 2.75 6.71
CA PRO A 30 6.55 1.61 5.85
C PRO A 30 5.67 1.63 4.60
N ILE A 31 6.30 1.37 3.46
CA ILE A 31 5.62 1.14 2.19
C ILE A 31 6.19 -0.09 1.48
N SER A 32 5.37 -0.71 0.65
CA SER A 32 5.79 -1.71 -0.33
C SER A 32 5.47 -1.23 -1.73
N VAL A 33 6.47 -1.24 -2.61
CA VAL A 33 6.35 -0.89 -4.02
C VAL A 33 6.43 -2.16 -4.86
N ASP A 34 5.41 -2.36 -5.70
CA ASP A 34 5.34 -3.46 -6.66
C ASP A 34 5.20 -2.90 -8.08
N PHE A 35 5.94 -3.47 -9.03
CA PHE A 35 6.02 -2.97 -10.39
C PHE A 35 5.03 -3.70 -11.32
N PRO A 36 4.61 -3.06 -12.43
CA PRO A 36 3.79 -3.71 -13.45
C PRO A 36 4.35 -5.08 -13.88
N SER A 37 3.47 -6.07 -14.08
CA SER A 37 3.88 -7.43 -14.47
C SER A 37 4.37 -7.53 -15.93
N LYS A 38 3.99 -6.54 -16.76
CA LYS A 38 4.55 -6.37 -18.10
C LYS A 38 5.84 -5.57 -17.96
N ASN A 39 6.83 -5.81 -18.84
CA ASN A 39 8.08 -5.04 -18.93
C ASN A 39 7.81 -3.59 -19.35
N ILE A 40 7.18 -2.81 -18.47
CA ILE A 40 7.10 -1.37 -18.56
C ILE A 40 8.27 -0.86 -17.76
N ASP A 41 9.27 -0.31 -18.46
CA ASP A 41 10.36 0.39 -17.81
C ASP A 41 9.81 1.70 -17.23
N CYS A 42 9.43 1.65 -15.95
CA CYS A 42 9.19 2.86 -15.17
C CYS A 42 10.52 3.58 -15.01
N SER A 43 10.63 4.80 -15.54
CA SER A 43 11.82 5.63 -15.43
C SER A 43 11.45 7.08 -15.12
N THR A 44 12.45 7.93 -14.91
CA THR A 44 12.22 9.37 -14.71
C THR A 44 11.63 10.05 -15.96
N SER A 45 11.88 9.51 -17.16
CA SER A 45 11.32 10.00 -18.42
C SER A 45 9.99 9.31 -18.80
N GLN A 46 9.76 8.10 -18.31
CA GLN A 46 8.54 7.32 -18.54
C GLN A 46 7.93 6.91 -17.20
N LYS A 47 7.14 7.80 -16.62
CA LYS A 47 6.51 7.58 -15.33
C LYS A 47 5.37 6.58 -15.45
N CYS A 48 5.20 5.77 -14.41
CA CYS A 48 4.13 4.78 -14.34
C CYS A 48 2.85 5.35 -13.75
N ASN A 49 1.71 4.81 -14.16
CA ASN A 49 0.45 5.03 -13.46
C ASN A 49 0.57 4.40 -12.08
N VAL A 50 0.26 5.16 -11.04
CA VAL A 50 0.45 4.74 -9.65
C VAL A 50 -0.89 4.52 -8.98
N ALA A 51 -1.04 3.38 -8.32
CA ALA A 51 -2.17 3.08 -7.46
C ALA A 51 -1.70 2.91 -6.01
N PHE A 52 -2.29 3.69 -5.10
CA PHE A 52 -2.06 3.55 -3.67
C PHE A 52 -3.03 2.54 -3.08
N ILE A 53 -2.52 1.66 -2.23
CA ILE A 53 -3.30 0.66 -1.50
C ILE A 53 -3.20 0.96 -0.01
N SER A 54 -4.34 1.34 0.55
CA SER A 54 -4.50 1.55 1.99
C SER A 54 -5.26 0.37 2.56
N ALA A 55 -4.68 -0.32 3.55
CA ALA A 55 -5.38 -1.38 4.25
C ALA A 55 -6.49 -0.83 5.16
N GLY A 56 -7.37 -1.70 5.63
CA GLY A 56 -8.31 -1.35 6.70
C GLY A 56 -7.63 -1.30 8.08
N ASN A 57 -8.29 -0.70 9.06
CA ASN A 57 -7.81 -0.59 10.44
C ASN A 57 -7.26 -1.91 10.99
N LYS A 58 -6.03 -1.87 11.51
CA LYS A 58 -5.25 -3.02 12.03
C LYS A 58 -4.97 -4.16 11.05
N VAL A 59 -5.26 -4.01 9.76
CA VAL A 59 -4.89 -5.00 8.76
C VAL A 59 -3.50 -4.64 8.23
N PRO A 60 -2.51 -5.56 8.25
CA PRO A 60 -1.19 -5.26 7.70
C PRO A 60 -1.28 -4.84 6.23
N TYR A 61 -0.59 -3.78 5.85
CA TYR A 61 -0.67 -3.21 4.50
C TYR A 61 -0.25 -4.18 3.39
N GLN A 62 0.53 -5.22 3.70
CA GLN A 62 0.93 -6.26 2.76
C GLN A 62 -0.14 -7.34 2.51
N LYS A 63 -1.28 -7.32 3.22
CA LYS A 63 -2.32 -8.36 3.05
C LYS A 63 -3.18 -8.18 1.79
N TYR A 64 -3.06 -7.05 1.10
CA TYR A 64 -3.86 -6.72 -0.07
C TYR A 64 -3.21 -7.15 -1.39
N GLN A 65 -2.37 -8.19 -1.37
CA GLN A 65 -1.65 -8.71 -2.54
C GLN A 65 -2.55 -9.07 -3.71
N PHE A 66 -3.80 -9.49 -3.46
CA PHE A 66 -4.75 -9.80 -4.53
C PHE A 66 -5.10 -8.55 -5.38
N ILE A 67 -5.19 -7.37 -4.74
CA ILE A 67 -5.42 -6.10 -5.44
C ILE A 67 -4.13 -5.65 -6.11
N THR A 68 -2.99 -5.77 -5.43
CA THR A 68 -1.67 -5.50 -6.00
C THR A 68 -1.48 -6.23 -7.33
N GLN A 69 -1.66 -7.55 -7.33
CA GLN A 69 -1.51 -8.38 -8.52
C GLN A 69 -2.47 -7.99 -9.64
N LEU A 70 -3.75 -7.72 -9.31
CA LEU A 70 -4.72 -7.24 -10.29
C LEU A 70 -4.26 -5.93 -10.94
N LEU A 71 -3.86 -4.94 -10.14
CA LEU A 71 -3.43 -3.63 -10.63
C LEU A 71 -2.11 -3.70 -11.42
N ASN A 72 -1.14 -4.51 -10.98
CA ASN A 72 0.10 -4.72 -11.72
C ASN A 72 -0.15 -5.39 -13.08
N SER A 73 -1.13 -6.32 -13.15
CA SER A 73 -1.55 -6.92 -14.44
C SER A 73 -2.18 -5.90 -15.40
N MET A 74 -2.79 -4.86 -14.83
CA MET A 74 -3.37 -3.71 -15.53
C MET A 74 -2.35 -2.58 -15.76
N SER A 75 -1.04 -2.86 -15.59
CA SER A 75 0.04 -1.91 -15.84
C SER A 75 0.17 -0.74 -14.85
N TYR A 76 -0.37 -0.87 -13.65
CA TYR A 76 -0.14 0.08 -12.55
C TYR A 76 1.07 -0.34 -11.71
N MET A 77 1.92 0.62 -11.37
CA MET A 77 2.82 0.49 -10.21
C MET A 77 1.97 0.66 -8.96
N THR A 78 2.10 -0.25 -8.01
CA THR A 78 1.31 -0.20 -6.78
C THR A 78 2.17 0.15 -5.60
N VAL A 79 1.64 1.01 -4.73
CA VAL A 79 2.27 1.34 -3.45
C VAL A 79 1.29 1.04 -2.33
N ALA A 80 1.53 -0.03 -1.59
CA ALA A 80 0.80 -0.28 -0.36
C ALA A 80 1.52 0.41 0.80
N ILE A 81 0.77 1.10 1.64
CA ILE A 81 1.28 2.02 2.65
C ILE A 81 0.67 1.71 4.01
N ASP A 82 1.52 1.68 5.04
CA ASP A 82 1.08 1.56 6.41
C ASP A 82 0.63 2.93 6.94
N HIS A 83 -0.65 3.25 6.73
CA HIS A 83 -1.23 4.54 7.10
C HIS A 83 -1.59 4.64 8.59
N GLU A 84 -1.55 3.53 9.34
CA GLU A 84 -1.83 3.43 10.78
C GLU A 84 -0.75 2.57 11.46
N LEU A 85 0.22 3.20 12.12
CA LEU A 85 1.37 2.52 12.72
C LEU A 85 1.05 1.92 14.10
N PRO A 86 1.84 0.93 14.58
CA PRO A 86 1.58 0.29 15.89
C PRO A 86 1.53 1.24 17.10
N ASN A 87 2.23 2.38 17.02
CA ASN A 87 2.27 3.38 18.11
C ASN A 87 1.16 4.43 18.00
N ASP A 88 0.31 4.36 16.96
CA ASP A 88 -0.82 5.27 16.81
C ASP A 88 -1.93 4.98 17.85
N PRO A 89 -2.61 6.02 18.37
CA PRO A 89 -3.80 5.83 19.18
C PRO A 89 -4.83 4.91 18.49
N PRO A 90 -5.38 3.92 19.21
CA PRO A 90 -6.30 2.97 18.63
C PRO A 90 -7.63 3.64 18.26
N LEU A 91 -8.26 3.13 17.20
CA LEU A 91 -9.59 3.56 16.80
C LEU A 91 -10.61 3.40 17.94
N SER A 92 -11.35 4.47 18.25
CA SER A 92 -12.39 4.43 19.28
C SER A 92 -13.49 3.43 18.96
N THR A 93 -13.96 2.71 19.99
CA THR A 93 -15.08 1.77 19.93
C THR A 93 -16.29 2.21 20.77
N ILE A 94 -16.20 3.39 21.41
CA ILE A 94 -17.22 3.91 22.33
C ILE A 94 -17.62 5.34 21.95
N GLY A 95 -18.81 5.75 22.41
CA GLY A 95 -19.35 7.10 22.18
C GLY A 95 -19.85 7.32 20.75
N ASP A 96 -19.90 8.58 20.33
CA ASP A 96 -20.23 8.96 18.96
C ASP A 96 -19.05 8.60 18.04
N LEU A 97 -19.17 7.49 17.31
CA LEU A 97 -18.10 6.95 16.47
C LEU A 97 -17.71 7.88 15.33
N PHE A 98 -18.60 8.75 14.86
CA PHE A 98 -18.24 9.72 13.81
C PHE A 98 -17.29 10.77 14.37
N LYS A 99 -17.61 11.32 15.53
CA LYS A 99 -16.77 12.32 16.20
C LYS A 99 -15.47 11.73 16.73
N THR A 100 -15.54 10.57 17.37
CA THR A 100 -14.38 9.97 18.05
C THR A 100 -13.37 9.34 17.10
N ARG A 101 -13.72 9.12 15.83
CA ARG A 101 -12.81 8.53 14.83
C ARG A 101 -12.29 9.54 13.81
N ILE A 102 -12.76 10.80 13.83
CA ILE A 102 -12.37 11.81 12.85
C ILE A 102 -10.86 12.04 12.83
N GLU A 103 -10.23 12.04 14.00
CA GLU A 103 -8.79 12.25 14.15
C GLU A 103 -8.01 11.08 13.51
N ASN A 104 -8.41 9.83 13.75
CA ASN A 104 -7.78 8.65 13.12
C ASN A 104 -7.90 8.70 11.59
N TRP A 105 -9.07 9.06 11.06
CA TRP A 105 -9.27 9.18 9.60
C TRP A 105 -8.43 10.29 8.98
N GLN A 106 -8.37 11.46 9.64
CA GLN A 106 -7.55 12.58 9.18
C GLN A 106 -6.08 12.21 9.20
N ARG A 107 -5.59 11.59 10.27
CA ARG A 107 -4.20 11.15 10.38
C ARG A 107 -3.83 10.15 9.30
N GLY A 108 -4.70 9.17 9.04
CA GLY A 108 -4.54 8.20 7.96
C GLY A 108 -4.47 8.89 6.60
N ALA A 109 -5.39 9.82 6.32
CA ALA A 109 -5.39 10.61 5.09
C ALA A 109 -4.11 11.44 4.92
N THR A 110 -3.61 12.08 5.99
CA THR A 110 -2.33 12.81 5.97
C THR A 110 -1.16 11.88 5.64
N THR A 111 -1.15 10.66 6.17
CA THR A 111 -0.10 9.67 5.85
C THR A 111 -0.14 9.26 4.38
N LEU A 112 -1.33 9.03 3.81
CA LEU A 112 -1.50 8.72 2.40
C LEU A 112 -1.04 9.88 1.51
N ASP A 113 -1.42 11.11 1.86
CA ASP A 113 -1.04 12.31 1.11
C ASP A 113 0.48 12.52 1.14
N PHE A 114 1.12 12.37 2.31
CA PHE A 114 2.58 12.42 2.44
C PHE A 114 3.29 11.39 1.55
N GLY A 115 2.84 10.13 1.58
CA GLY A 115 3.41 9.09 0.72
C GLY A 115 3.26 9.40 -0.77
N SER A 116 2.19 10.09 -1.13
CA SER A 116 1.91 10.49 -2.51
C SER A 116 2.89 11.53 -3.07
N ILE A 117 3.54 12.33 -2.21
CA ILE A 117 4.56 13.34 -2.59
C ILE A 117 5.88 12.66 -2.98
N TRP A 118 6.23 11.56 -2.31
CA TRP A 118 7.48 10.84 -2.52
C TRP A 118 7.56 10.06 -3.83
N ILE A 119 6.42 9.83 -4.49
CA ILE A 119 6.33 8.92 -5.64
C ILE A 119 6.10 9.71 -6.93
N PRO A 120 6.99 9.59 -7.94
CA PRO A 120 6.81 10.25 -9.22
C PRO A 120 5.56 9.74 -9.93
N ARG A 121 4.57 10.62 -10.16
CA ARG A 121 3.35 10.30 -10.90
C ARG A 121 3.43 10.79 -12.35
N GLY A 122 3.01 9.93 -13.28
CA GLY A 122 2.81 10.23 -14.71
C GLY A 122 1.69 11.19 -14.97
#